data_AF-A0A0S3TVI9-F1
#
_entry.id   AF-A0A0S3TVI9-F1
#
_cell.length_a   1.000
_cell.length_b   1.000
_cell.length_c   1.000
_cell.angle_alpha   90.00
_cell.angle_beta   90.00
_cell.angle_gamma   90.00
#
_symmetry.space_group_name_H-M   'P 1'
#
loop_
_entity.id
_entity.type
_entity.pdbx_description
1 polymer ?
#
loop_
_entity_poly.entity_id
_entity_poly.type
_entity_poly.pdbx_seq_one_letter_code
_entity_poly.pdbx_strand_id
1 'polypeptide(L)'
;VQLVRSPGVYFEKTADKTSDKDIFTCKVIPSRGAWLEFEIDKRDTVGVRLDRKRKQNVTVFLKALGWTADRILEEFGTHESIRQTLEKDHGVETQDQALLDIYKKLRPGEPPSRDAAQQLLENYYFNPKRYDLAKVGRYKINKKLGLSLPFDQQVLTVDDIVAAIHFVCALHEGTAILPREGQDDIVVEPDDIDHFGNRRLRTVGELIQNQLRTGLSRMERVVRDRMTTQDIEAITPQTLINIRPVTAAIKEFFGTSQLSQFMDQNNPLAEMTHKRRLS
;
A
#
# COMPACT_ATOMS: atom_id res chain seq x y z
N VAL A 1 18.81 -11.40 -9.59
CA VAL A 1 17.40 -11.50 -9.09
C VAL A 1 17.28 -10.55 -7.91
N GLN A 2 16.12 -9.91 -7.69
CA GLN A 2 15.96 -8.99 -6.57
C GLN A 2 15.16 -9.63 -5.44
N LEU A 3 15.64 -9.56 -4.20
CA LEU A 3 14.88 -9.95 -3.01
C LEU A 3 14.12 -8.73 -2.49
N VAL A 4 12.80 -8.83 -2.39
CA VAL A 4 11.93 -7.75 -1.94
C VAL A 4 10.95 -8.25 -0.89
N ARG A 5 10.33 -7.34 -0.12
CA ARG A 5 9.20 -7.73 0.75
C ARG A 5 8.04 -8.24 -0.11
N SER A 6 7.44 -9.36 0.31
CA SER A 6 6.25 -9.89 -0.34
C SER A 6 5.06 -8.93 -0.13
N PRO A 7 4.05 -8.85 -1.02
CA PRO A 7 2.87 -8.07 -0.74
C PRO A 7 2.12 -8.68 0.44
N GLY A 8 1.53 -7.86 1.29
CA GLY A 8 0.85 -8.32 2.50
C GLY A 8 0.74 -7.23 3.56
N VAL A 9 0.32 -7.65 4.76
CA VAL A 9 0.33 -6.81 5.96
C VAL A 9 1.44 -7.31 6.89
N TYR A 10 2.15 -6.38 7.52
CA TYR A 10 3.29 -6.65 8.40
C TYR A 10 3.18 -5.80 9.65
N PHE A 11 3.40 -6.43 10.80
CA PHE A 11 3.39 -5.77 12.10
C PHE A 11 4.80 -5.75 12.67
N GLU A 12 5.28 -4.59 13.11
CA GLU A 12 6.60 -4.45 13.70
C GLU A 12 6.46 -3.78 15.08
N LYS A 13 7.23 -4.28 16.07
CA LYS A 13 7.41 -3.66 17.38
C LYS A 13 8.84 -3.13 17.46
N THR A 14 9.00 -1.84 17.69
CA THR A 14 10.31 -1.19 17.75
C THR A 14 10.41 -0.27 18.95
N ALA A 15 11.45 -0.41 19.77
CA ALA A 15 11.70 0.52 20.87
C ALA A 15 11.99 1.93 20.32
N ASP A 16 11.32 2.95 20.88
CA ASP A 16 11.63 4.33 20.57
C ASP A 16 13.03 4.69 21.09
N LYS A 17 13.80 5.46 20.31
CA LYS A 17 15.16 5.85 20.71
C LYS A 17 15.18 6.96 21.75
N THR A 18 14.06 7.67 21.91
CA THR A 18 13.97 8.89 22.72
C THR A 18 13.10 8.74 23.96
N SER A 19 12.53 7.56 24.18
CA SER A 19 11.68 7.24 25.32
C SER A 19 11.70 5.74 25.59
N ASP A 20 11.33 5.33 26.80
CA ASP A 20 11.23 3.92 27.18
C ASP A 20 9.95 3.25 26.67
N LYS A 21 9.37 3.76 25.59
CA LYS A 21 8.14 3.25 24.99
C LYS A 21 8.42 2.56 23.67
N ASP A 22 7.66 1.50 23.43
CA ASP A 22 7.63 0.82 22.15
C ASP A 22 6.71 1.54 21.16
N ILE A 23 7.11 1.55 19.89
CA ILE A 23 6.33 1.98 18.75
C ILE A 23 5.85 0.74 18.03
N PHE A 24 4.56 0.69 17.74
CA PHE A 24 3.93 -0.42 17.05
C PHE A 24 3.50 0.05 15.67
N THR A 25 3.91 -0.67 14.62
CA THR A 25 3.57 -0.28 13.24
C THR A 25 2.90 -1.42 12.51
N CYS A 26 1.94 -1.07 11.67
CA CYS A 26 1.34 -1.95 10.68
C CYS A 26 1.61 -1.39 9.29
N LYS A 27 2.19 -2.18 8.40
CA LYS A 27 2.50 -1.80 7.02
C LYS A 27 1.75 -2.70 6.06
N VAL A 28 0.80 -2.13 5.32
CA VAL A 28 0.11 -2.81 4.22
C VAL A 28 0.85 -2.47 2.93
N ILE A 29 1.54 -3.47 2.39
CA ILE A 29 2.42 -3.36 1.23
C ILE A 29 1.72 -4.03 0.03
N PRO A 30 1.27 -3.26 -0.99
CA PRO A 30 0.72 -3.86 -2.19
C PRO A 30 1.79 -4.40 -3.13
N SER A 31 1.37 -5.21 -4.10
CA SER A 31 2.22 -5.55 -5.25
C SER A 31 2.43 -4.31 -6.13
N ARG A 32 1.39 -3.48 -6.27
CA ARG A 32 1.37 -2.21 -6.99
C ARG A 32 0.35 -1.26 -6.36
N GLY A 33 0.73 -0.01 -6.16
CA GLY A 33 -0.14 1.03 -5.60
C GLY A 33 0.47 1.73 -4.40
N ALA A 34 -0.32 2.57 -3.74
CA ALA A 34 0.07 3.35 -2.58
C ALA A 34 0.30 2.47 -1.35
N TRP A 35 1.27 2.82 -0.51
CA TRP A 35 1.40 2.13 0.79
C TRP A 35 0.34 2.65 1.77
N LEU A 36 -0.08 1.81 2.71
CA LEU A 36 -0.93 2.20 3.84
C LEU A 36 -0.23 1.75 5.12
N GLU A 37 0.01 2.69 6.01
CA GLU A 37 0.76 2.43 7.25
C GLU A 37 -0.01 2.98 8.44
N PHE A 38 -0.12 2.17 9.50
CA PHE A 38 -0.62 2.60 10.80
C PHE A 38 0.53 2.55 11.81
N GLU A 39 0.51 3.48 12.76
CA GLU A 39 1.55 3.60 13.79
C GLU A 39 0.91 4.03 15.11
N ILE A 40 1.18 3.29 16.17
CA ILE A 40 0.94 3.73 17.54
C ILE A 40 2.26 4.27 18.07
N ASP A 41 2.30 5.58 18.30
CA ASP A 41 3.50 6.27 18.73
C ASP A 41 3.63 6.32 20.26
N LYS A 42 4.73 6.90 20.75
CA LYS A 42 5.00 7.05 22.20
C LYS A 42 3.96 7.87 22.98
N ARG A 43 3.03 8.55 22.30
CA ARG A 43 1.93 9.29 22.92
C ARG A 43 0.66 8.45 23.02
N ASP A 44 0.75 7.15 22.72
CA ASP A 44 -0.35 6.19 22.67
C ASP A 44 -1.47 6.63 21.72
N THR A 45 -1.10 7.35 20.65
CA THR A 45 -2.04 7.78 19.61
C THR A 45 -1.83 7.00 18.33
N VAL A 46 -2.94 6.67 17.66
CA VAL A 46 -2.96 5.88 16.43
C VAL A 46 -2.93 6.83 15.23
N GLY A 47 -1.79 6.83 14.55
CA GLY A 47 -1.56 7.56 13.31
C GLY A 47 -1.70 6.68 12.07
N VAL A 48 -1.95 7.33 10.94
CA VAL A 48 -1.95 6.75 9.60
C VAL A 48 -1.04 7.55 8.68
N ARG A 49 -0.30 6.86 7.80
CA ARG A 49 0.42 7.46 6.67
C ARG A 49 -0.09 6.85 5.38
N LEU A 50 -0.58 7.71 4.49
CA LEU A 50 -1.03 7.34 3.16
C LEU A 50 0.12 7.60 2.18
N ASP A 51 0.57 6.56 1.47
CA ASP A 51 1.67 6.63 0.48
C ASP A 51 2.96 7.30 1.00
N ARG A 52 3.36 6.94 2.23
CA ARG A 52 4.55 7.49 2.91
C ARG A 52 4.54 9.02 3.07
N LYS A 53 3.36 9.65 3.00
CA LYS A 53 3.19 11.08 3.26
C LYS A 53 3.08 11.38 4.75
N ARG A 54 2.80 12.64 5.08
CA ARG A 54 2.72 13.14 6.45
C ARG A 54 1.71 12.33 7.27
N LYS A 55 2.07 12.07 8.54
CA LYS A 55 1.21 11.36 9.50
C LYS A 55 -0.06 12.15 9.79
N GLN A 56 -1.17 11.43 9.91
CA GLN A 56 -2.50 11.93 10.26
C GLN A 56 -3.09 11.05 11.35
N ASN A 57 -4.11 11.51 12.07
CA ASN A 57 -4.82 10.64 13.00
C ASN A 57 -5.60 9.58 12.22
N VAL A 58 -5.65 8.34 12.73
CA VAL A 58 -6.39 7.26 12.07
C VAL A 58 -7.89 7.56 11.97
N THR A 59 -8.43 8.31 12.94
CA THR A 59 -9.84 8.74 12.99
C THR A 59 -10.21 9.63 11.81
N VAL A 60 -9.31 10.51 11.36
CA VAL A 60 -9.50 11.33 10.15
C VAL A 60 -9.62 10.43 8.92
N PHE A 61 -8.79 9.39 8.82
CA PHE A 61 -8.88 8.44 7.72
C PHE A 61 -10.18 7.62 7.75
N LEU A 62 -10.61 7.13 8.91
CA LEU A 62 -11.89 6.44 9.05
C LEU A 62 -13.08 7.35 8.71
N LYS A 63 -13.07 8.61 9.16
CA LYS A 63 -14.08 9.61 8.79
C LYS A 63 -14.10 9.87 7.29
N ALA A 64 -12.94 9.93 6.63
CA ALA A 64 -12.86 10.07 5.18
C ALA A 64 -13.43 8.86 4.41
N LEU A 65 -13.34 7.65 4.99
CA LEU A 65 -14.01 6.43 4.51
C LEU A 65 -15.52 6.42 4.80
N GLY A 66 -16.07 7.46 5.44
CA GLY A 66 -17.49 7.63 5.70
C GLY A 66 -17.95 7.13 7.07
N TRP A 67 -17.03 6.86 8.00
CA TRP A 67 -17.38 6.45 9.36
C TRP A 67 -17.72 7.66 10.24
N THR A 68 -18.76 7.54 11.06
CA THR A 68 -19.07 8.54 12.08
C THR A 68 -18.21 8.32 13.32
N ALA A 69 -18.05 9.34 14.16
CA ALA A 69 -17.34 9.21 15.43
C ALA A 69 -17.96 8.12 16.33
N ASP A 70 -19.30 8.04 16.36
CA ASP A 70 -20.03 7.02 17.12
C ASP A 70 -19.72 5.60 16.64
N ARG A 71 -19.70 5.38 15.31
CA ARG A 71 -19.34 4.09 14.73
C ARG A 71 -17.88 3.72 15.05
N ILE A 72 -16.97 4.69 15.03
CA ILE A 72 -15.56 4.46 15.40
C ILE A 72 -15.47 4.03 16.87
N LEU A 73 -16.24 4.66 17.77
CA LEU A 73 -16.28 4.29 19.18
C LEU A 73 -16.96 2.95 19.43
N GLU A 74 -18.00 2.61 18.68
CA GLU A 74 -18.65 1.31 18.75
C GLU A 74 -17.68 0.18 18.36
N GLU A 75 -16.94 0.38 17.27
CA GLU A 75 -16.00 -0.63 16.76
C GLU A 75 -14.72 -0.72 17.59
N PHE A 76 -14.08 0.42 17.88
CA PHE A 76 -12.73 0.47 18.44
C PHE A 76 -12.67 1.04 19.86
N GLY A 77 -13.81 1.34 20.50
CA GLY A 77 -13.87 2.02 21.80
C GLY A 77 -13.31 1.21 22.97
N THR A 78 -13.05 -0.08 22.79
CA THR A 78 -12.30 -0.90 23.74
C THR A 78 -10.82 -0.56 23.77
N HIS A 79 -10.29 0.00 22.68
CA HIS A 79 -8.89 0.37 22.55
C HIS A 79 -8.66 1.80 23.04
N GLU A 80 -7.94 1.93 24.15
CA GLU A 80 -7.67 3.24 24.78
C GLU A 80 -6.89 4.18 23.85
N SER A 81 -5.98 3.64 23.04
CA SER A 81 -5.22 4.40 22.04
C SER A 81 -6.11 5.08 20.99
N ILE A 82 -7.21 4.42 20.59
CA ILE A 82 -8.18 4.99 19.65
C ILE A 82 -9.04 6.06 20.33
N ARG A 83 -9.49 5.82 21.57
CA ARG A 83 -10.23 6.83 22.36
C ARG A 83 -9.43 8.12 22.50
N GLN A 84 -8.17 8.02 22.93
CA GLN A 84 -7.28 9.19 23.05
C GLN A 84 -7.02 9.87 21.71
N THR A 85 -6.98 9.12 20.62
CA THR A 85 -6.80 9.68 19.28
C THR A 85 -8.04 10.47 18.86
N LEU A 86 -9.24 9.96 19.13
CA LEU A 86 -10.49 10.61 18.82
C LEU A 86 -10.70 11.89 19.64
N GLU A 87 -10.34 11.86 20.93
CA GLU A 87 -10.37 13.06 21.79
C GLU A 87 -9.46 14.17 21.27
N LYS A 88 -8.27 13.83 20.74
CA LYS A 88 -7.31 14.80 20.18
C LYS A 88 -7.69 15.27 18.77
N ASP A 89 -8.69 14.67 18.13
CA ASP A 89 -9.13 14.98 16.77
C ASP A 89 -10.08 16.18 16.73
N HIS A 90 -9.64 17.30 17.32
CA HIS A 90 -10.40 18.55 17.33
C HIS A 90 -10.39 19.19 15.94
N GLY A 91 -11.57 19.39 15.34
CA GLY A 91 -11.74 20.17 14.11
C GLY A 91 -12.03 19.38 12.84
N VAL A 92 -12.18 18.05 12.93
CA VAL A 92 -12.65 17.20 11.83
C VAL A 92 -13.81 16.34 12.31
N GLU A 93 -15.04 16.79 12.08
CA GLU A 93 -16.26 16.08 12.51
C GLU A 93 -16.94 15.37 11.36
N THR A 94 -16.87 15.94 10.16
CA THR A 94 -17.56 15.42 8.97
C THR A 94 -16.62 14.69 8.02
N GLN A 95 -17.18 13.78 7.22
CA GLN A 95 -16.44 13.10 6.15
C GLN A 95 -15.79 14.10 5.18
N ASP A 96 -16.49 15.17 4.84
CA ASP A 96 -16.00 16.18 3.90
C ASP A 96 -14.78 16.92 4.45
N GLN A 97 -14.81 17.32 5.72
CA GLN A 97 -13.65 17.93 6.37
C GLN A 97 -12.45 16.97 6.38
N ALA A 98 -12.69 15.70 6.66
CA ALA A 98 -11.66 14.67 6.70
C ALA A 98 -11.02 14.43 5.31
N LEU A 99 -11.84 14.34 4.27
CA LEU A 99 -11.39 14.22 2.88
C LEU A 99 -10.53 15.42 2.47
N LEU A 100 -10.96 16.64 2.80
CA LEU A 100 -10.21 17.85 2.48
C LEU A 100 -8.87 17.94 3.24
N ASP A 101 -8.83 17.54 4.51
CA ASP A 101 -7.59 17.50 5.30
C ASP A 101 -6.58 16.50 4.74
N ILE A 102 -7.05 15.28 4.41
CA ILE A 102 -6.23 14.26 3.74
C ILE A 102 -5.69 14.78 2.41
N TYR A 103 -6.54 15.41 1.60
CA TYR A 103 -6.14 15.91 0.28
C TYR A 103 -5.03 16.97 0.39
N LYS A 104 -5.19 17.94 1.29
CA LYS A 104 -4.18 19.00 1.51
C LYS A 104 -2.81 18.42 1.89
N LYS A 105 -2.78 17.35 2.67
CA LYS A 105 -1.54 16.69 3.10
C LYS A 105 -0.93 15.80 2.03
N LEU A 106 -1.75 15.17 1.19
CA LEU A 106 -1.30 14.36 0.05
C LEU A 106 -0.78 15.21 -1.10
N ARG A 107 -1.45 16.33 -1.40
CA ARG A 107 -1.16 17.24 -2.50
C ARG A 107 -1.08 18.69 -2.03
N PRO A 108 0.02 19.09 -1.35
CA PRO A 108 0.20 20.46 -0.90
C PRO A 108 0.36 21.37 -2.13
N GLY A 109 -0.63 22.23 -2.38
CA GLY A 109 -0.60 23.21 -3.48
C GLY A 109 -1.74 23.08 -4.49
N GLU A 110 -2.48 21.96 -4.49
CA GLU A 110 -3.70 21.85 -5.30
C GLU A 110 -4.94 22.29 -4.48
N PRO A 111 -5.89 23.03 -5.09
CA PRO A 111 -7.11 23.43 -4.39
C PRO A 111 -7.91 22.17 -4.02
N PRO A 112 -8.26 21.97 -2.74
CA PRO A 112 -8.95 20.77 -2.30
C PRO A 112 -10.43 20.84 -2.68
N SER A 113 -10.93 19.77 -3.30
CA SER A 113 -12.35 19.53 -3.59
C SER A 113 -12.74 18.18 -2.99
N ARG A 114 -13.98 18.09 -2.50
CA ARG A 114 -14.55 16.85 -1.95
C ARG A 114 -14.44 15.69 -2.94
N ASP A 115 -14.89 15.91 -4.17
CA ASP A 115 -14.92 14.87 -5.20
C ASP A 115 -13.51 14.43 -5.61
N ALA A 116 -12.60 15.39 -5.72
CA ALA A 116 -11.20 15.12 -6.02
C ALA A 116 -10.53 14.31 -4.91
N ALA A 117 -10.83 14.62 -3.65
CA ALA A 117 -10.32 13.92 -2.49
C ALA A 117 -10.85 12.48 -2.39
N GLN A 118 -12.16 12.30 -2.58
CA GLN A 118 -12.78 10.98 -2.59
C GLN A 118 -12.22 10.12 -3.73
N GLN A 119 -12.13 10.67 -4.94
CA GLN A 119 -11.56 9.96 -6.09
C GLN A 119 -10.08 9.64 -5.90
N LEU A 120 -9.31 10.52 -5.22
CA LEU A 120 -7.91 10.24 -4.89
C LEU A 120 -7.80 9.03 -3.96
N LEU A 121 -8.62 8.98 -2.91
CA LEU A 121 -8.63 7.87 -1.94
C LEU A 121 -9.06 6.56 -2.60
N GLU A 122 -10.09 6.61 -3.43
CA GLU A 122 -10.56 5.48 -4.25
C GLU A 122 -9.45 4.94 -5.14
N ASN A 123 -8.74 5.82 -5.84
CA ASN A 123 -7.60 5.44 -6.67
C ASN A 123 -6.41 4.90 -5.88
N TYR A 124 -6.27 5.28 -4.62
CA TYR A 124 -5.14 4.85 -3.79
C TYR A 124 -5.30 3.42 -3.29
N TYR A 125 -6.51 2.95 -2.99
CA TYR A 125 -6.69 1.67 -2.28
C TYR A 125 -7.75 0.74 -2.87
N PHE A 126 -8.75 1.28 -3.57
CA PHE A 126 -9.95 0.53 -3.96
C PHE A 126 -10.07 0.32 -5.49
N ASN A 127 -9.38 1.12 -6.30
CA ASN A 127 -9.42 1.00 -7.75
C ASN A 127 -8.44 -0.07 -8.30
N PRO A 128 -8.91 -1.16 -8.94
CA PRO A 128 -8.04 -2.24 -9.44
C PRO A 128 -7.08 -1.79 -10.56
N LYS A 129 -7.41 -0.71 -11.27
CA LYS A 129 -6.52 -0.13 -12.29
C LYS A 129 -5.29 0.52 -11.67
N ARG A 130 -5.37 0.96 -10.41
CA ARG A 130 -4.30 1.73 -9.72
C ARG A 130 -3.65 0.94 -8.58
N TYR A 131 -4.42 0.08 -7.93
CA TYR A 131 -4.02 -0.72 -6.78
C TYR A 131 -4.16 -2.22 -7.05
N ASP A 132 -3.21 -3.01 -6.56
CA ASP A 132 -3.18 -4.46 -6.72
C ASP A 132 -2.28 -5.13 -5.66
N LEU A 133 -2.86 -6.05 -4.88
CA LEU A 133 -2.19 -6.87 -3.88
C LEU A 133 -1.53 -8.12 -4.50
N ALA A 134 -1.90 -8.49 -5.72
CA ALA A 134 -1.75 -9.81 -6.31
C ALA A 134 -2.42 -10.92 -5.47
N LYS A 135 -2.62 -12.10 -6.09
CA LYS A 135 -3.22 -13.27 -5.42
C LYS A 135 -2.45 -13.65 -4.14
N VAL A 136 -1.12 -13.57 -4.19
CA VAL A 136 -0.25 -13.85 -3.04
C VAL A 136 -0.45 -12.85 -1.92
N GLY A 137 -0.57 -11.55 -2.22
CA GLY A 137 -0.78 -10.54 -1.18
C GLY A 137 -2.14 -10.67 -0.51
N ARG A 138 -3.20 -10.90 -1.30
CA ARG A 138 -4.55 -11.20 -0.79
C ARG A 138 -4.53 -12.42 0.13
N TYR A 139 -3.88 -13.52 -0.28
CA TYR A 139 -3.71 -14.71 0.56
C TYR A 139 -2.98 -14.39 1.88
N LYS A 140 -1.88 -13.61 1.83
CA LYS A 140 -1.14 -13.25 3.04
C LYS A 140 -1.94 -12.38 4.01
N ILE A 141 -2.70 -11.40 3.49
CA ILE A 141 -3.58 -10.56 4.30
C ILE A 141 -4.68 -11.41 4.95
N ASN A 142 -5.37 -12.21 4.16
CA ASN A 142 -6.41 -13.11 4.65
C ASN A 142 -5.90 -14.05 5.74
N LYS A 143 -4.71 -14.63 5.55
CA LYS A 143 -4.10 -15.52 6.54
C LYS A 143 -3.70 -14.79 7.82
N LYS A 144 -3.10 -13.59 7.71
CA LYS A 144 -2.59 -12.84 8.87
C LYS A 144 -3.70 -12.19 9.70
N LEU A 145 -4.72 -11.64 9.03
CA LEU A 145 -5.83 -10.94 9.68
C LEU A 145 -7.04 -11.85 9.93
N GLY A 146 -6.98 -13.12 9.53
CA GLY A 146 -8.12 -14.01 9.58
C GLY A 146 -9.30 -13.44 8.79
N LEU A 147 -9.14 -13.28 7.48
CA LEU A 147 -10.23 -12.87 6.58
C LEU A 147 -10.46 -13.97 5.54
N SER A 148 -11.71 -14.15 5.11
CA SER A 148 -12.12 -15.18 4.13
C SER A 148 -12.48 -14.60 2.76
N LEU A 149 -11.90 -13.44 2.42
CA LEU A 149 -12.19 -12.76 1.15
C LEU A 149 -11.65 -13.55 -0.07
N PRO A 150 -12.31 -13.49 -1.24
CA PRO A 150 -11.84 -14.21 -2.43
C PRO A 150 -10.45 -13.79 -2.91
N PHE A 151 -9.66 -14.74 -3.43
CA PHE A 151 -8.30 -14.46 -3.94
C PHE A 151 -8.27 -13.54 -5.17
N ASP A 152 -9.38 -13.46 -5.91
CA ASP A 152 -9.51 -12.59 -7.07
C ASP A 152 -9.86 -11.15 -6.68
N GLN A 153 -10.22 -10.89 -5.41
CA GLN A 153 -10.37 -9.54 -4.87
C GLN A 153 -8.99 -8.95 -4.53
N GLN A 154 -8.33 -8.38 -5.53
CA GLN A 154 -6.93 -7.93 -5.42
C GLN A 154 -6.77 -6.47 -4.96
N VAL A 155 -7.87 -5.78 -4.64
CA VAL A 155 -7.86 -4.43 -4.03
C VAL A 155 -8.13 -4.53 -2.55
N LEU A 156 -7.71 -3.54 -1.75
CA LEU A 156 -8.07 -3.51 -0.33
C LEU A 156 -9.58 -3.32 -0.14
N THR A 157 -10.06 -3.75 1.01
CA THR A 157 -11.42 -3.52 1.48
C THR A 157 -11.40 -2.71 2.78
N VAL A 158 -12.55 -2.18 3.15
CA VAL A 158 -12.70 -1.54 4.48
C VAL A 158 -12.47 -2.58 5.58
N ASP A 159 -12.91 -3.82 5.39
CA ASP A 159 -12.72 -4.91 6.37
C ASP A 159 -11.23 -5.22 6.59
N ASP A 160 -10.42 -5.20 5.52
CA ASP A 160 -8.95 -5.34 5.62
C ASP A 160 -8.34 -4.23 6.50
N ILE A 161 -8.82 -3.00 6.31
CA ILE A 161 -8.34 -1.82 7.03
C ILE A 161 -8.73 -1.91 8.52
N VAL A 162 -9.98 -2.25 8.80
CA VAL A 162 -10.50 -2.40 10.17
C VAL A 162 -9.76 -3.51 10.91
N ALA A 163 -9.62 -4.68 10.29
CA ALA A 163 -8.90 -5.80 10.89
C ALA A 163 -7.41 -5.46 11.13
N ALA A 164 -6.76 -4.72 10.23
CA ALA A 164 -5.40 -4.25 10.43
C ALA A 164 -5.27 -3.25 11.60
N ILE A 165 -6.26 -2.37 11.80
CA ILE A 165 -6.30 -1.43 12.93
C ILE A 165 -6.51 -2.18 14.25
N HIS A 166 -7.45 -3.14 14.31
CA HIS A 166 -7.62 -3.99 15.50
C HIS A 166 -6.34 -4.73 15.86
N PHE A 167 -5.69 -5.33 14.86
CA PHE A 167 -4.47 -6.10 15.10
C PHE A 167 -3.34 -5.23 15.68
N VAL A 168 -3.12 -4.02 15.13
CA VAL A 168 -2.07 -3.13 15.67
C VAL A 168 -2.41 -2.61 17.07
N CYS A 169 -3.69 -2.36 17.37
CA CYS A 169 -4.13 -1.97 18.71
C CYS A 169 -3.96 -3.13 19.71
N ALA A 170 -4.38 -4.33 19.35
CA ALA A 170 -4.20 -5.53 20.16
C ALA A 170 -2.72 -5.81 20.44
N LEU A 171 -1.85 -5.60 19.45
CA LEU A 171 -0.40 -5.75 19.60
C LEU A 171 0.19 -4.72 20.57
N HIS A 172 -0.29 -3.47 20.55
CA HIS A 172 0.11 -2.41 21.49
C HIS A 172 -0.37 -2.71 22.92
N GLU A 173 -1.56 -3.28 23.06
CA GLU A 173 -2.14 -3.69 24.36
C GLU A 173 -1.49 -4.95 24.95
N GLY A 174 -0.66 -5.66 24.15
CA GLY A 174 -0.06 -6.93 24.56
C GLY A 174 -1.05 -8.09 24.58
N THR A 175 -2.18 -7.97 23.88
CA THR A 175 -3.16 -9.04 23.72
C THR A 175 -2.55 -10.13 22.86
N ALA A 176 -2.44 -11.35 23.37
CA ALA A 176 -1.79 -12.46 22.65
C ALA A 176 -2.69 -13.10 21.59
N ILE A 177 -4.01 -13.06 21.81
CA ILE A 177 -4.99 -13.78 20.99
C ILE A 177 -6.17 -12.86 20.69
N LEU A 178 -6.51 -12.74 19.41
CA LEU A 178 -7.78 -12.17 18.98
C LEU A 178 -8.76 -13.32 18.69
N PRO A 179 -9.84 -13.44 19.48
CA PRO A 179 -10.82 -14.49 19.28
C PRO A 179 -11.58 -14.26 17.99
N ARG A 180 -11.94 -15.35 17.30
CA ARG A 180 -12.71 -15.26 16.06
C ARG A 180 -13.92 -16.17 16.08
N GLU A 181 -15.08 -15.61 15.75
CA GLU A 181 -16.31 -16.39 15.70
C GLU A 181 -16.24 -17.45 14.58
N GLY A 182 -16.34 -18.72 14.99
CA GLY A 182 -16.46 -19.86 14.07
C GLY A 182 -15.18 -20.23 13.31
N GLN A 183 -14.01 -19.70 13.69
CA GLN A 183 -12.71 -20.03 13.09
C GLN A 183 -11.62 -20.06 14.17
N ASP A 184 -10.42 -20.53 13.79
CA ASP A 184 -9.27 -20.52 14.69
C ASP A 184 -8.92 -19.08 15.10
N ASP A 185 -8.56 -18.96 16.37
CA ASP A 185 -8.09 -17.72 16.98
C ASP A 185 -6.83 -17.19 16.29
N ILE A 186 -6.69 -15.87 16.25
CA ILE A 186 -5.56 -15.21 15.61
C ILE A 186 -4.49 -14.91 16.67
N VAL A 187 -3.29 -15.45 16.47
CA VAL A 187 -2.13 -15.12 17.30
C VAL A 187 -1.62 -13.74 16.92
N VAL A 188 -1.54 -12.85 17.91
CA VAL A 188 -1.08 -11.48 17.76
C VAL A 188 0.39 -11.41 18.13
N GLU A 189 1.23 -11.35 17.10
CA GLU A 189 2.69 -11.26 17.25
C GLU A 189 3.29 -10.36 16.16
N PRO A 190 4.42 -9.68 16.46
CA PRO A 190 5.16 -8.95 15.45
C PRO A 190 5.74 -9.91 14.41
N ASP A 191 5.79 -9.47 13.16
CA ASP A 191 6.34 -10.23 12.06
C ASP A 191 7.87 -10.07 11.96
N ASP A 192 8.57 -11.18 11.73
CA ASP A 192 9.95 -11.15 11.26
C ASP A 192 9.99 -10.80 9.76
N ILE A 193 10.40 -9.56 9.47
CA ILE A 193 10.53 -9.05 8.09
C ILE A 193 11.68 -9.68 7.29
N ASP A 194 12.60 -10.36 7.96
CA ASP A 194 13.76 -11.00 7.33
C ASP A 194 13.49 -12.47 7.01
N HIS A 195 12.48 -13.08 7.64
CA HIS A 195 12.02 -14.42 7.33
C HIS A 195 11.67 -14.57 5.83
N PHE A 196 12.12 -15.65 5.18
CA PHE A 196 11.91 -15.86 3.75
C PHE A 196 10.44 -16.00 3.35
N GLY A 197 9.53 -16.36 4.25
CA GLY A 197 8.08 -16.30 3.99
C GLY A 197 7.54 -14.87 3.81
N ASN A 198 8.28 -13.87 4.30
CA ASN A 198 7.98 -12.45 4.21
C ASN A 198 8.79 -11.72 3.13
N ARG A 199 9.77 -12.41 2.54
CA ARG A 199 10.52 -11.96 1.37
C ARG A 199 10.11 -12.74 0.12
N ARG A 200 10.25 -12.14 -1.05
CA ARG A 200 10.01 -12.79 -2.33
C ARG A 200 11.11 -12.44 -3.31
N LEU A 201 11.36 -13.34 -4.25
CA LEU A 201 12.29 -13.13 -5.34
C LEU A 201 11.53 -12.54 -6.54
N ARG A 202 11.91 -11.33 -6.94
CA ARG A 202 11.55 -10.79 -8.25
C ARG A 202 12.56 -11.25 -9.29
N THR A 203 12.09 -12.11 -10.18
CA THR A 203 12.88 -12.60 -11.31
C THR A 203 12.98 -11.55 -12.42
N VAL A 204 13.86 -11.78 -13.39
CA VAL A 204 14.05 -10.88 -14.53
C VAL A 204 12.74 -10.65 -15.29
N GLY A 205 11.91 -11.68 -15.45
CA GLY A 205 10.60 -11.58 -16.09
C GLY A 205 9.66 -10.60 -15.39
N GLU A 206 9.55 -10.68 -14.06
CA GLU A 206 8.70 -9.75 -13.28
C GLU A 206 9.23 -8.30 -13.37
N LEU A 207 10.55 -8.12 -13.32
CA LEU A 207 11.18 -6.80 -13.44
C LEU A 207 10.86 -6.17 -14.79
N ILE A 208 11.04 -6.90 -15.89
CA ILE A 208 10.73 -6.42 -17.25
C ILE A 208 9.23 -6.18 -17.41
N GLN A 209 8.37 -7.08 -16.90
CA GLN A 209 6.92 -6.94 -16.94
C GLN A 209 6.46 -5.63 -16.29
N ASN A 210 7.08 -5.23 -15.16
CA ASN A 210 6.75 -3.97 -14.48
C ASN A 210 7.12 -2.73 -15.32
N GLN A 211 8.25 -2.78 -16.04
CA GLN A 211 8.67 -1.70 -16.94
C GLN A 211 7.78 -1.62 -18.16
N LEU A 212 7.44 -2.76 -18.75
CA LEU A 212 6.49 -2.84 -19.86
C LEU A 212 5.12 -2.27 -19.46
N ARG A 213 4.61 -2.66 -18.28
CA ARG A 213 3.35 -2.12 -17.75
C ARG A 213 3.40 -0.59 -17.60
N THR A 214 4.49 -0.05 -17.05
CA THR A 214 4.68 1.41 -16.93
C THR A 214 4.69 2.10 -18.29
N GLY A 215 5.38 1.52 -19.27
CA GLY A 215 5.39 2.00 -20.65
C GLY A 215 4.00 1.97 -21.30
N LEU A 216 3.25 0.88 -21.10
CA LEU A 216 1.88 0.73 -21.59
C LEU A 216 0.92 1.73 -20.94
N SER A 217 1.03 2.00 -19.64
CA SER A 217 0.22 3.01 -18.96
C SER A 217 0.48 4.42 -19.51
N ARG A 218 1.74 4.76 -19.84
CA ARG A 218 2.07 6.04 -20.50
C ARG A 218 1.48 6.10 -21.90
N MET A 219 1.55 5.00 -22.66
CA MET A 219 0.94 4.90 -23.99
C MET A 219 -0.60 4.99 -23.92
N GLU A 220 -1.24 4.35 -22.94
CA GLU A 220 -2.70 4.42 -22.71
C GLU A 220 -3.15 5.88 -22.54
N ARG A 221 -2.40 6.68 -21.77
CA ARG A 221 -2.68 8.11 -21.62
C ARG A 221 -2.64 8.85 -22.96
N VAL A 222 -1.60 8.60 -23.77
CA VAL A 222 -1.49 9.20 -25.11
C VAL A 222 -2.64 8.79 -26.02
N VAL A 223 -3.05 7.52 -25.96
CA VAL A 223 -4.20 7.02 -26.72
C VAL A 223 -5.49 7.75 -26.30
N ARG A 224 -5.75 7.86 -24.98
CA ARG A 224 -6.92 8.59 -24.47
C ARG A 224 -6.93 10.05 -24.91
N ASP A 225 -5.80 10.74 -24.83
CA ASP A 225 -5.68 12.15 -25.25
C ASP A 225 -5.88 12.30 -26.77
N ARG A 226 -5.43 11.33 -27.58
CA ARG A 226 -5.66 11.34 -29.04
C ARG A 226 -7.10 11.03 -29.41
N MET A 227 -7.77 10.14 -28.69
CA MET A 227 -9.17 9.80 -28.94
C MET A 227 -10.13 10.97 -28.71
N THR A 228 -9.77 11.94 -27.86
CA THR A 228 -10.59 13.14 -27.62
C THR A 228 -10.28 14.30 -28.57
N THR A 229 -9.13 14.27 -29.26
CA THR A 229 -8.64 15.38 -30.09
C THR A 229 -8.71 15.10 -31.59
N GLN A 230 -8.67 13.82 -32.00
CA GLN A 230 -8.74 13.42 -33.41
C GLN A 230 -10.18 13.26 -33.88
N ASP A 231 -10.39 13.51 -35.17
CA ASP A 231 -11.67 13.30 -35.84
C ASP A 231 -12.01 11.81 -35.91
N ILE A 232 -13.25 11.46 -35.57
CA ILE A 232 -13.74 10.09 -35.39
C ILE A 232 -13.57 9.27 -36.68
N GLU A 233 -13.78 9.89 -37.83
CA GLU A 233 -13.67 9.21 -39.13
C GLU A 233 -12.22 8.91 -39.55
N ALA A 234 -11.24 9.62 -38.99
CA ALA A 234 -9.82 9.46 -39.30
C ALA A 234 -9.07 8.55 -38.31
N ILE A 235 -9.73 8.04 -37.27
CA ILE A 235 -9.10 7.23 -36.23
C ILE A 235 -8.78 5.83 -36.77
N THR A 236 -7.50 5.46 -36.73
CA THR A 236 -7.03 4.08 -36.96
C THR A 236 -6.10 3.65 -35.82
N PRO A 237 -5.91 2.33 -35.58
CA PRO A 237 -4.99 1.88 -34.54
C PRO A 237 -3.56 2.44 -34.69
N GLN A 238 -3.10 2.65 -35.94
CA GLN A 238 -1.78 3.23 -36.21
C GLN A 238 -1.68 4.70 -35.79
N THR A 239 -2.75 5.50 -35.92
CA THR A 239 -2.74 6.91 -35.51
C THR A 239 -2.81 7.06 -33.99
N LEU A 240 -3.40 6.10 -33.28
CA LEU A 240 -3.49 6.11 -31.82
C LEU A 240 -2.23 5.57 -31.14
N ILE A 241 -1.64 4.49 -31.66
CA ILE A 241 -0.54 3.78 -31.00
C ILE A 241 0.78 4.51 -31.21
N ASN A 242 1.34 5.04 -30.12
CA ASN A 242 2.71 5.55 -30.07
C ASN A 242 3.56 4.63 -29.18
N ILE A 243 4.48 3.88 -29.79
CA ILE A 243 5.33 2.92 -29.06
C ILE A 243 6.50 3.58 -28.30
N ARG A 244 6.79 4.87 -28.53
CA ARG A 244 7.94 5.56 -27.93
C ARG A 244 7.97 5.46 -26.40
N PRO A 245 6.88 5.63 -25.64
CA PRO A 245 6.90 5.49 -24.19
C PRO A 245 7.24 4.06 -23.73
N VAL A 246 6.82 3.05 -24.49
CA VAL A 246 7.10 1.64 -24.20
C VAL A 246 8.57 1.32 -24.43
N THR A 247 9.10 1.69 -25.61
CA THR A 247 10.51 1.44 -25.94
C THR A 247 11.46 2.24 -25.06
N ALA A 248 11.09 3.48 -24.69
CA ALA A 248 11.84 4.29 -23.74
C ALA A 248 11.93 3.65 -22.36
N ALA A 249 10.82 3.14 -21.80
CA ALA A 249 10.82 2.49 -20.49
C ALA A 249 11.71 1.23 -20.45
N ILE A 250 11.70 0.44 -21.54
CA ILE A 250 12.57 -0.75 -21.64
C ILE A 250 14.04 -0.34 -21.77
N LYS A 251 14.36 0.64 -22.63
CA LYS A 251 15.74 1.13 -22.79
C LYS A 251 16.28 1.75 -21.50
N GLU A 252 15.47 2.53 -20.81
CA GLU A 252 15.80 3.12 -19.51
C GLU A 252 16.15 2.02 -18.50
N PHE A 253 15.34 0.97 -18.40
CA PHE A 253 15.63 -0.15 -17.50
C PHE A 253 16.96 -0.83 -17.80
N PHE A 254 17.25 -1.18 -19.05
CA PHE A 254 18.53 -1.84 -19.36
C PHE A 254 19.74 -0.90 -19.30
N GLY A 255 19.54 0.41 -19.53
CA GLY A 255 20.61 1.39 -19.57
C GLY A 255 21.04 1.94 -18.21
N THR A 256 20.10 2.17 -17.29
CA THR A 256 20.37 2.90 -16.03
C THR A 256 19.97 2.14 -14.75
N SER A 257 19.28 1.01 -14.85
CA SER A 257 18.87 0.25 -13.67
C SER A 257 20.08 -0.35 -12.95
N GLN A 258 20.07 -0.23 -11.61
CA GLN A 258 21.04 -0.92 -10.74
C GLN A 258 20.99 -2.46 -10.87
N LEU A 259 19.87 -3.00 -11.36
CA LEU A 259 19.70 -4.44 -11.60
C LEU A 259 20.19 -4.88 -12.99
N SER A 260 20.46 -3.93 -13.89
CA SER A 260 21.06 -4.17 -15.20
C SER A 260 22.56 -3.90 -15.10
N GLN A 261 23.32 -4.95 -14.79
CA GLN A 261 24.76 -4.86 -14.54
C GLN A 261 25.54 -5.45 -15.71
N PHE A 262 26.74 -4.90 -15.95
CA PHE A 262 27.69 -5.54 -16.85
C PHE A 262 28.05 -6.92 -16.32
N MET A 263 28.09 -7.89 -17.23
CA MET A 263 28.33 -9.28 -16.90
C MET A 263 29.75 -9.46 -16.38
N ASP A 264 29.91 -9.99 -15.16
CA ASP A 264 31.20 -10.46 -14.66
C ASP A 264 31.67 -11.67 -15.49
N GLN A 265 32.72 -11.46 -16.26
CA GLN A 265 33.27 -12.42 -17.24
C GLN A 265 34.73 -12.79 -16.94
N ASN A 266 35.19 -12.59 -15.70
CA ASN A 266 36.57 -12.92 -15.32
C ASN A 266 36.89 -14.42 -15.47
N ASN A 267 35.92 -15.29 -15.20
CA ASN A 267 35.97 -16.74 -15.44
C ASN A 267 34.55 -17.35 -15.44
N PRO A 268 34.35 -18.60 -15.91
CA PRO A 268 33.03 -19.22 -15.98
C PRO A 268 32.29 -19.33 -14.64
N LEU A 269 33.02 -19.45 -13.51
CA LEU A 269 32.42 -19.50 -12.18
C LEU A 269 31.88 -18.12 -11.76
N ALA A 270 32.61 -17.05 -12.04
CA ALA A 270 32.19 -15.68 -11.80
C ALA A 270 30.92 -15.35 -12.61
N GLU A 271 30.88 -15.75 -13.88
CA GLU A 271 29.71 -15.63 -14.74
C GLU A 271 28.48 -16.33 -14.12
N MET A 272 28.64 -17.60 -13.72
CA MET A 272 27.55 -18.37 -13.12
C MET A 272 27.08 -17.78 -11.78
N THR A 273 28.02 -17.30 -10.97
CA THR A 273 27.75 -16.65 -9.69
C THR A 273 26.97 -15.35 -9.89
N HIS A 274 27.35 -14.55 -10.89
CA HIS A 274 26.65 -13.31 -11.20
C HIS A 274 25.21 -13.56 -11.65
N LYS A 275 24.98 -14.54 -12.54
CA LYS A 275 23.63 -14.91 -13.00
C LYS A 275 22.71 -15.38 -11.88
N ARG A 276 23.27 -16.05 -10.86
CA ARG A 276 22.51 -16.60 -9.71
C ARG A 276 22.49 -15.68 -8.50
N ARG A 277 23.01 -14.45 -8.61
CA ARG A 277 23.06 -13.48 -7.52
C ARG A 277 21.65 -13.05 -7.09
N LEU A 278 21.45 -13.04 -5.77
CA LEU A 278 20.32 -12.42 -5.10
C LEU A 278 20.79 -11.06 -4.57
N SER A 279 20.13 -10.00 -5.03
CA SER A 279 20.42 -8.60 -4.65
C SER A 279 19.26 -7.99 -3.90
#